data_AF-A0A6A4W364-F1
#
_entry.id   AF-A0A6A4W364-F1
#
_cell.length_a   1.000
_cell.length_b   1.000
_cell.length_c   1.000
_cell.angle_alpha   90.00
_cell.angle_beta   90.00
_cell.angle_gamma   90.00
#
_symmetry.space_group_name_H-M   'P 1'
#
loop_
_entity.id
_entity.type
_entity.pdbx_description
1 polymer ?
#
loop_
_entity_poly.entity_id
_entity_poly.type
_entity_poly.pdbx_seq_one_letter_code
_entity_poly.pdbx_strand_id
1 'polypeptide(L)'
;MVSLPAAPLLLLLLVPAVTGDRARSVALFPSPPSTVTVQEVPSPIPGRTRSLVECAALCAHSAGCGGVVPTPDPTTCRLVTPAGTLGTTGYFWIGSGTWMEGVRQCPTVTAGAALVAVHSAEESSAVQSLLLAAGESEAHLALYRPAPGQDWVWAEGDPPEVHNSPAPYILWHSGEPNELSHPGGLCAVIKSADGEWYDRKISQGQVRPLLCMYPLQ
;
A
#
# COMPACT_ATOMS: atom_id res chain seq x y z
N MET A 1 1.66 -46.86 -10.38
CA MET A 1 0.56 -45.87 -10.45
C MET A 1 1.14 -44.56 -9.97
N VAL A 2 1.39 -43.61 -10.88
CA VAL A 2 1.98 -42.31 -10.57
C VAL A 2 0.85 -41.29 -10.66
N SER A 3 0.56 -40.62 -9.54
CA SER A 3 -0.43 -39.55 -9.46
C SER A 3 0.25 -38.24 -9.86
N LEU A 4 -0.22 -37.61 -10.95
CA LEU A 4 0.16 -36.25 -11.32
C LEU A 4 -0.63 -35.24 -10.47
N PRO A 5 -0.02 -34.14 -10.01
CA PRO A 5 -0.77 -33.07 -9.35
C PRO A 5 -1.54 -32.25 -10.40
N ALA A 6 -2.80 -31.93 -10.09
CA ALA A 6 -3.65 -31.08 -10.90
C ALA A 6 -3.12 -29.64 -10.91
N ALA A 7 -2.97 -29.05 -12.10
CA ALA A 7 -2.68 -27.63 -12.27
C ALA A 7 -3.92 -26.78 -11.88
N PRO A 8 -3.75 -25.61 -11.25
CA PRO A 8 -4.87 -24.74 -10.93
C PRO A 8 -5.38 -24.08 -12.22
N LEU A 9 -6.71 -24.16 -12.44
CA LEU A 9 -7.39 -23.44 -13.51
C LEU A 9 -7.28 -21.93 -13.28
N LEU A 10 -6.73 -21.22 -14.26
CA LEU A 10 -6.81 -19.77 -14.37
C LEU A 10 -8.26 -19.41 -14.75
N LEU A 11 -9.05 -18.90 -13.81
CA LEU A 11 -10.41 -18.44 -14.07
C LEU A 11 -10.35 -17.04 -14.70
N LEU A 12 -10.29 -16.99 -16.04
CA LEU A 12 -10.48 -15.76 -16.81
C LEU A 12 -11.97 -15.35 -16.73
N LEU A 13 -12.31 -14.47 -15.79
CA LEU A 13 -13.61 -13.80 -15.78
C LEU A 13 -13.64 -12.79 -16.93
N LEU A 14 -14.22 -13.19 -18.06
CA LEU A 14 -14.59 -12.29 -19.15
C LEU A 14 -15.77 -11.43 -18.69
N VAL A 15 -15.49 -10.20 -18.29
CA VAL A 15 -16.53 -9.17 -18.08
C VAL A 15 -16.97 -8.67 -19.47
N PRO A 16 -18.27 -8.62 -19.78
CA PRO A 16 -18.74 -8.10 -21.06
C PRO A 16 -18.41 -6.61 -21.17
N ALA A 17 -17.80 -6.23 -22.30
CA ALA A 17 -17.41 -4.87 -22.61
C ALA A 17 -18.66 -3.97 -22.68
N VAL A 18 -18.82 -3.09 -21.69
CA VAL A 18 -19.68 -1.90 -21.81
C VAL A 18 -18.93 -0.91 -22.70
N THR A 19 -19.52 -0.63 -23.86
CA THR A 19 -18.97 0.28 -24.85
C THR A 19 -18.93 1.70 -24.31
N GLY A 20 -17.74 2.32 -24.33
CA GLY A 20 -17.61 3.77 -24.30
C GLY A 20 -17.16 4.37 -22.97
N ASP A 21 -16.06 3.90 -22.39
CA ASP A 21 -15.11 4.79 -21.73
C ASP A 21 -13.73 4.12 -21.68
N ARG A 22 -12.64 4.87 -21.62
CA ARG A 22 -11.28 4.30 -21.52
C ARG A 22 -11.15 3.57 -20.18
N ALA A 23 -11.52 2.30 -20.13
CA ALA A 23 -11.34 1.44 -18.98
C ALA A 23 -9.84 1.32 -18.67
N ARG A 24 -9.38 2.05 -17.65
CA ARG A 24 -8.08 1.81 -17.02
C ARG A 24 -8.22 0.53 -16.21
N SER A 25 -7.64 -0.56 -16.71
CA SER A 25 -7.66 -1.85 -16.03
C SER A 25 -6.87 -1.78 -14.73
N VAL A 26 -7.50 -2.17 -13.61
CA VAL A 26 -6.79 -2.45 -12.35
C VAL A 26 -6.22 -3.85 -12.45
N ALA A 27 -4.91 -3.99 -12.38
CA ALA A 27 -4.26 -5.30 -12.28
C ALA A 27 -4.19 -5.68 -10.80
N LEU A 28 -5.05 -6.61 -10.38
CA LEU A 28 -5.00 -7.21 -9.06
C LEU A 28 -4.07 -8.42 -9.11
N PHE A 29 -3.05 -8.44 -8.26
CA PHE A 29 -2.21 -9.62 -8.09
C PHE A 29 -2.89 -10.55 -7.06
N PRO A 30 -2.98 -11.86 -7.32
CA PRO A 30 -3.46 -12.80 -6.31
C PRO A 30 -2.61 -12.67 -5.05
N SER A 31 -3.26 -12.54 -3.90
CA SER A 31 -2.60 -12.42 -2.61
C SER A 31 -1.65 -13.61 -2.37
N PRO A 32 -0.37 -13.38 -2.00
CA PRO A 32 0.40 -14.45 -1.39
C PRO A 32 -0.21 -14.77 -0.01
N PRO A 33 -0.05 -16.01 0.49
CA PRO A 33 -0.58 -16.40 1.78
C PRO A 33 -0.12 -15.44 2.87
N SER A 34 -1.04 -15.17 3.79
CA SER A 34 -0.87 -14.31 4.96
C SER A 34 0.47 -14.58 5.64
N THR A 35 1.16 -13.48 5.98
CA THR A 35 2.44 -13.46 6.70
C THR A 35 3.67 -13.83 5.87
N VAL A 36 4.04 -13.00 4.90
CA VAL A 36 5.47 -12.84 4.58
C VAL A 36 6.07 -12.04 5.73
N THR A 37 6.56 -12.76 6.74
CA THR A 37 7.48 -12.18 7.71
C THR A 37 8.63 -11.60 6.90
N VAL A 38 9.00 -10.35 7.13
CA VAL A 38 10.23 -9.75 6.58
C VAL A 38 11.39 -10.58 7.09
N GLN A 39 11.70 -11.65 6.38
CA GLN A 39 12.85 -12.46 6.69
C GLN A 39 13.99 -11.74 6.01
N GLU A 40 14.88 -11.16 6.82
CA GLU A 40 16.21 -10.79 6.36
C GLU A 40 16.81 -12.06 5.75
N VAL A 41 16.80 -12.15 4.43
CA VAL A 41 17.45 -13.27 3.74
C VAL A 41 18.91 -12.85 3.59
N PRO A 42 19.84 -13.46 4.34
CA PRO A 42 21.26 -13.18 4.13
C PRO A 42 21.60 -13.54 2.67
N SER A 43 22.32 -12.64 2.01
CA SER A 43 22.81 -12.85 0.64
C SER A 43 23.40 -14.27 0.50
N PRO A 44 22.95 -15.10 -0.47
CA PRO A 44 23.38 -16.49 -0.55
C PRO A 44 24.87 -16.68 -0.91
N ILE A 45 25.62 -15.61 -1.21
CA ILE A 45 26.98 -15.74 -1.76
C ILE A 45 27.94 -14.71 -1.15
N PRO A 46 28.84 -15.14 -0.25
CA PRO A 46 29.98 -14.34 0.17
C PRO A 46 30.94 -14.17 -1.01
N GLY A 47 31.33 -12.93 -1.33
CA GLY A 47 32.52 -12.66 -2.15
C GLY A 47 32.32 -12.30 -3.64
N ARG A 48 31.10 -12.03 -4.10
CA ARG A 48 30.90 -11.32 -5.39
C ARG A 48 30.19 -10.01 -5.13
N THR A 49 30.79 -8.90 -5.57
CA THR A 49 30.18 -7.58 -5.66
C THR A 49 29.01 -7.65 -6.65
N ARG A 50 27.85 -8.14 -6.19
CA ARG A 50 26.59 -8.06 -6.93
C ARG A 50 25.99 -6.70 -6.62
N SER A 51 25.51 -6.02 -7.67
CA SER A 51 24.83 -4.74 -7.48
C SER A 51 23.59 -4.95 -6.59
N LEU A 52 23.13 -3.89 -5.90
CA LEU A 52 21.89 -3.93 -5.10
C LEU A 52 20.71 -4.48 -5.93
N VAL A 53 20.72 -4.23 -7.25
CA VAL A 53 19.73 -4.71 -8.22
C VAL A 53 19.76 -6.23 -8.39
N GLU A 54 20.95 -6.86 -8.46
CA GLU A 54 21.06 -8.32 -8.54
C GLU A 54 20.67 -9.00 -7.23
N CYS A 55 21.03 -8.42 -6.09
CA CYS A 55 20.68 -8.95 -4.76
C CYS A 55 19.15 -8.94 -4.57
N ALA A 56 18.54 -7.81 -4.93
CA ALA A 56 17.09 -7.64 -4.96
C ALA A 56 16.46 -8.72 -5.87
N ALA A 57 16.84 -8.79 -7.14
CA ALA A 57 16.25 -9.72 -8.10
C ALA A 57 16.30 -11.19 -7.65
N LEU A 58 17.40 -11.60 -7.01
CA LEU A 58 17.55 -12.96 -6.47
C LEU A 58 16.67 -13.21 -5.25
N CYS A 59 16.52 -12.23 -4.36
CA CYS A 59 15.67 -12.32 -3.20
C CYS A 59 14.17 -12.38 -3.59
N ALA A 60 13.75 -11.55 -4.55
CA ALA A 60 12.38 -11.63 -5.10
C ALA A 60 12.10 -12.97 -5.75
N HIS A 61 13.05 -13.49 -6.53
CA HIS A 61 12.92 -14.78 -7.19
C HIS A 61 12.86 -15.94 -6.18
N SER A 62 13.70 -15.95 -5.14
CA SER A 62 13.72 -17.03 -4.15
C SER A 62 12.49 -17.05 -3.25
N ALA A 63 11.83 -15.90 -3.03
CA ALA A 63 10.65 -15.79 -2.20
C ALA A 63 9.31 -15.73 -2.98
N GLY A 64 9.36 -15.72 -4.32
CA GLY A 64 8.16 -15.61 -5.15
C GLY A 64 7.44 -14.25 -5.04
N CYS A 65 8.15 -13.19 -4.65
CA CYS A 65 7.59 -11.85 -4.50
C CYS A 65 7.79 -11.02 -5.78
N GLY A 66 6.86 -10.10 -6.09
CA GLY A 66 6.97 -9.22 -7.25
C GLY A 66 7.81 -7.96 -7.05
N GLY A 67 8.43 -7.78 -5.88
CA GLY A 67 9.29 -6.64 -5.61
C GLY A 67 10.17 -6.80 -4.37
N VAL A 68 11.24 -6.02 -4.32
CA VAL A 68 12.37 -6.12 -3.39
C VAL A 68 13.04 -4.77 -3.29
N VAL A 69 13.42 -4.40 -2.08
CA VAL A 69 14.03 -3.11 -1.81
C VAL A 69 15.36 -3.28 -1.06
N PRO A 70 16.43 -2.58 -1.48
CA PRO A 70 17.69 -2.57 -0.76
C PRO A 70 17.52 -1.99 0.65
N THR A 71 18.04 -2.65 1.66
CA THR A 71 18.15 -2.05 3.00
C THR A 71 19.36 -1.13 3.10
N PRO A 72 19.47 -0.29 4.16
CA PRO A 72 20.71 0.46 4.44
C PRO A 72 21.93 -0.44 4.59
N ASP A 73 21.73 -1.68 5.05
CA ASP A 73 22.72 -2.74 4.96
C ASP A 73 22.76 -3.28 3.51
N PRO A 74 23.92 -3.24 2.82
CA PRO A 74 24.06 -3.73 1.45
C PRO A 74 23.90 -5.25 1.31
N THR A 75 23.79 -6.00 2.41
CA THR A 75 23.71 -7.47 2.41
C THR A 75 22.29 -8.02 2.55
N THR A 76 21.31 -7.17 2.84
CA THR A 76 19.91 -7.55 3.04
C THR A 76 18.98 -6.82 2.07
N CYS A 77 17.90 -7.50 1.68
CA CYS A 77 16.84 -6.95 0.84
C CYS A 77 15.51 -7.20 1.52
N ARG A 78 14.63 -6.18 1.55
CA ARG A 78 13.27 -6.31 2.06
C ARG A 78 12.33 -6.68 0.92
N LEU A 79 11.62 -7.81 1.06
CA LEU A 79 10.56 -8.18 0.13
C LEU A 79 9.38 -7.23 0.30
N VAL A 80 8.85 -6.71 -0.81
CA VAL A 80 7.58 -5.99 -0.82
C VAL A 80 6.53 -6.85 -1.50
N THR A 81 5.34 -6.88 -0.90
CA THR A 81 4.22 -7.59 -1.51
C THR A 81 3.50 -6.62 -2.44
N PRO A 82 3.64 -6.75 -3.77
CA PRO A 82 2.86 -5.92 -4.69
C PRO A 82 1.37 -6.16 -4.42
N ALA A 83 0.61 -5.08 -4.34
CA ALA A 83 -0.82 -5.13 -4.13
C ALA A 83 -1.54 -5.02 -5.48
N GLY A 84 -1.11 -4.11 -6.35
CA GLY A 84 -1.71 -3.89 -7.66
C GLY A 84 -1.21 -2.62 -8.33
N THR A 85 -1.81 -2.27 -9.46
CA THR A 85 -1.58 -1.00 -10.15
C THR A 85 -2.89 -0.37 -10.61
N LEU A 86 -2.92 0.97 -10.67
CA LEU A 86 -3.97 1.75 -11.30
C LEU A 86 -3.33 2.87 -12.12
N GLY A 87 -3.48 2.81 -13.45
CA GLY A 87 -2.87 3.80 -14.34
C GLY A 87 -1.34 3.85 -14.19
N THR A 88 -0.82 5.00 -13.75
CA THR A 88 0.62 5.23 -13.50
C THR A 88 0.99 5.09 -12.03
N THR A 89 0.13 4.50 -11.20
CA THR A 89 0.36 4.32 -9.77
C THR A 89 0.47 2.83 -9.45
N GLY A 90 1.52 2.45 -8.74
CA GLY A 90 1.69 1.12 -8.17
C GLY A 90 1.39 1.13 -6.67
N TYR A 91 0.98 -0.02 -6.15
CA TYR A 91 0.65 -0.21 -4.74
C TYR A 91 1.37 -1.43 -4.17
N PHE A 92 1.81 -1.34 -2.92
CA PHE A 92 2.43 -2.47 -2.22
C PHE A 92 2.16 -2.41 -0.71
N TRP A 93 2.13 -3.58 -0.08
CA TRP A 93 2.00 -3.72 1.37
C TRP A 93 3.38 -3.76 2.03
N ILE A 94 3.50 -3.12 3.21
CA ILE A 94 4.71 -3.15 4.04
C ILE A 94 4.49 -3.78 5.43
N GLY A 95 3.35 -4.45 5.62
CA GLY A 95 2.93 -5.04 6.89
C GLY A 95 1.93 -4.16 7.63
N SER A 96 1.95 -4.19 8.95
CA SER A 96 1.07 -3.39 9.80
C SER A 96 1.88 -2.49 10.74
N GLY A 97 1.36 -1.31 11.03
CA GLY A 97 1.97 -0.34 11.94
C GLY A 97 1.02 0.80 12.25
N THR A 98 1.50 1.77 13.00
CA THR A 98 0.79 3.03 13.21
C THR A 98 0.80 3.88 11.96
N TRP A 99 -0.12 4.83 11.88
CA TRP A 99 -0.15 5.83 10.82
C TRP A 99 1.21 6.52 10.62
N MET A 100 1.87 6.88 11.72
CA MET A 100 3.16 7.56 11.71
C MET A 100 4.28 6.66 11.18
N GLU A 101 4.26 5.35 11.49
CA GLU A 101 5.17 4.41 10.86
C GLU A 101 4.90 4.31 9.36
N GLY A 102 3.64 4.27 8.91
CA GLY A 102 3.28 4.26 7.49
C GLY A 102 3.88 5.44 6.72
N VAL A 103 3.65 6.66 7.22
CA VAL A 103 4.18 7.90 6.61
C VAL A 103 5.71 7.90 6.56
N ARG A 104 6.39 7.39 7.60
CA ARG A 104 7.86 7.34 7.61
C ARG A 104 8.45 6.20 6.80
N GLN A 105 7.79 5.06 6.75
CA GLN A 105 8.37 3.86 6.15
C GLN A 105 8.13 3.81 4.65
N CYS A 106 6.95 4.16 4.13
CA CYS A 106 6.68 4.05 2.69
C CYS A 106 7.74 4.77 1.82
N PRO A 107 8.18 6.01 2.12
CA PRO A 107 9.22 6.70 1.34
C PRO A 107 10.60 6.01 1.37
N THR A 108 10.90 5.24 2.42
CA THR A 108 12.17 4.49 2.51
C THR A 108 12.20 3.27 1.60
N VAL A 109 11.04 2.86 1.07
CA VAL A 109 10.90 1.64 0.27
C VAL A 109 11.27 1.89 -1.19
N THR A 110 10.78 2.94 -1.79
CA THR A 110 11.18 3.31 -3.14
C THR A 110 11.05 4.81 -3.30
N ALA A 111 11.88 5.38 -4.17
CA ALA A 111 11.82 6.80 -4.45
C ALA A 111 10.41 7.20 -4.90
N GLY A 112 9.86 8.25 -4.28
CA GLY A 112 8.51 8.75 -4.57
C GLY A 112 7.37 7.92 -3.96
N ALA A 113 7.66 6.89 -3.16
CA ALA A 113 6.61 6.19 -2.43
C ALA A 113 6.09 7.02 -1.25
N ALA A 114 4.82 6.85 -0.96
CA ALA A 114 4.15 7.42 0.20
C ALA A 114 3.11 6.43 0.76
N LEU A 115 2.62 6.69 1.96
CA LEU A 115 1.41 6.03 2.44
C LEU A 115 0.26 6.36 1.45
N VAL A 116 -0.66 5.41 1.24
CA VAL A 116 -1.65 5.56 0.19
C VAL A 116 -2.49 6.83 0.36
N ALA A 117 -2.62 7.59 -0.72
CA ALA A 117 -3.53 8.71 -0.83
C ALA A 117 -4.59 8.43 -1.89
N VAL A 118 -5.70 9.14 -1.80
CA VAL A 118 -6.86 8.93 -2.67
C VAL A 118 -7.40 10.30 -3.11
N HIS A 119 -7.23 10.61 -4.38
CA HIS A 119 -7.60 11.87 -5.01
C HIS A 119 -8.80 11.74 -5.96
N SER A 120 -9.37 10.54 -6.08
CA SER A 120 -10.50 10.25 -6.97
C SER A 120 -11.33 9.05 -6.52
N ALA A 121 -12.54 8.93 -7.06
CA ALA A 121 -13.41 7.78 -6.81
C ALA A 121 -12.82 6.48 -7.38
N GLU A 122 -12.13 6.58 -8.52
CA GLU A 122 -11.45 5.45 -9.15
C GLU A 122 -10.31 4.91 -8.25
N GLU A 123 -9.52 5.82 -7.66
CA GLU A 123 -8.49 5.44 -6.67
C GLU A 123 -9.10 4.84 -5.41
N SER A 124 -10.22 5.40 -4.90
CA SER A 124 -10.90 4.85 -3.72
C SER A 124 -11.38 3.42 -3.96
N SER A 125 -11.99 3.17 -5.12
CA SER A 125 -12.45 1.85 -5.54
C SER A 125 -11.29 0.86 -5.73
N ALA A 126 -10.17 1.32 -6.31
CA ALA A 126 -8.97 0.49 -6.44
C ALA A 126 -8.40 0.12 -5.07
N VAL A 127 -8.24 1.08 -4.16
CA VAL A 127 -7.74 0.83 -2.80
C VAL A 127 -8.67 -0.11 -2.04
N GLN A 128 -9.99 0.10 -2.10
CA GLN A 128 -10.98 -0.81 -1.50
C GLN A 128 -10.81 -2.24 -2.03
N SER A 129 -10.65 -2.40 -3.34
CA SER A 129 -10.44 -3.70 -3.98
C SER A 129 -9.15 -4.37 -3.52
N LEU A 130 -8.08 -3.61 -3.29
CA LEU A 130 -6.82 -4.11 -2.74
C LEU A 130 -6.97 -4.61 -1.30
N LEU A 131 -7.72 -3.89 -0.46
CA LEU A 131 -8.02 -4.35 0.90
C LEU A 131 -8.85 -5.65 0.87
N LEU A 132 -9.90 -5.71 0.04
CA LEU A 132 -10.73 -6.91 -0.11
C LEU A 132 -9.91 -8.12 -0.58
N ALA A 133 -9.02 -7.94 -1.55
CA ALA A 133 -8.16 -9.00 -2.06
C ALA A 133 -7.13 -9.49 -1.02
N ALA A 134 -6.69 -8.60 -0.14
CA ALA A 134 -5.79 -8.92 0.98
C ALA A 134 -6.52 -9.51 2.21
N GLY A 135 -7.86 -9.47 2.23
CA GLY A 135 -8.66 -9.86 3.40
C GLY A 135 -8.60 -8.86 4.56
N GLU A 136 -8.23 -7.61 4.27
CA GLU A 136 -8.06 -6.56 5.27
C GLU A 136 -9.35 -5.75 5.46
N SER A 137 -9.69 -5.44 6.71
CA SER A 137 -10.93 -4.69 7.03
C SER A 137 -10.77 -3.18 6.87
N GLU A 138 -9.58 -2.65 7.16
CA GLU A 138 -9.28 -1.23 7.07
C GLU A 138 -7.77 -0.99 6.94
N ALA A 139 -7.39 0.15 6.36
CA ALA A 139 -5.99 0.55 6.19
C ALA A 139 -5.81 2.05 6.45
N HIS A 140 -4.60 2.44 6.84
CA HIS A 140 -4.26 3.85 6.98
C HIS A 140 -4.20 4.57 5.63
N LEU A 141 -4.80 5.74 5.53
CA LEU A 141 -4.57 6.70 4.45
C LEU A 141 -3.50 7.72 4.89
N ALA A 142 -2.81 8.36 3.94
CA ALA A 142 -1.92 9.48 4.19
C ALA A 142 -2.64 10.76 4.64
N LEU A 143 -3.97 10.80 4.58
CA LEU A 143 -4.76 11.96 5.00
C LEU A 143 -4.71 12.15 6.51
N TYR A 144 -4.39 13.37 6.95
CA TYR A 144 -4.36 13.72 8.36
C TYR A 144 -4.73 15.17 8.62
N ARG A 145 -5.12 15.44 9.86
CA ARG A 145 -5.40 16.76 10.40
C ARG A 145 -4.48 16.99 11.59
N PRO A 146 -3.54 17.94 11.57
CA PRO A 146 -2.52 18.03 12.61
C PRO A 146 -3.06 18.49 13.98
N ALA A 147 -4.06 19.37 14.01
CA ALA A 147 -4.66 19.90 15.23
C ALA A 147 -6.12 20.35 15.04
N PRO A 148 -6.89 20.58 16.12
CA PRO A 148 -8.20 21.24 16.04
C PRO A 148 -8.17 22.55 15.26
N GLY A 149 -9.16 22.75 14.40
CA GLY A 149 -9.31 23.97 13.60
C GLY A 149 -8.35 24.07 12.40
N GLN A 150 -7.54 23.04 12.14
CA GLN A 150 -6.75 22.93 10.91
C GLN A 150 -7.45 22.06 9.87
N ASP A 151 -7.11 22.27 8.61
CA ASP A 151 -7.64 21.50 7.48
C ASP A 151 -7.00 20.11 7.40
N TRP A 152 -7.69 19.22 6.69
CA TRP A 152 -7.17 17.91 6.30
C TRP A 152 -6.18 18.06 5.14
N VAL A 153 -5.02 17.43 5.28
CA VAL A 153 -3.91 17.48 4.32
C VAL A 153 -3.34 16.08 4.08
N TRP A 154 -2.75 15.88 2.90
CA TRP A 154 -2.13 14.62 2.51
C TRP A 154 -0.65 14.57 2.92
N ALA A 155 -0.24 13.55 3.66
CA ALA A 155 1.17 13.29 3.98
C ALA A 155 1.88 12.56 2.81
N GLU A 156 1.86 13.16 1.62
CA GLU A 156 2.52 12.63 0.42
C GLU A 156 3.91 13.25 0.22
N GLY A 157 4.76 12.59 -0.58
CA GLY A 157 6.06 13.10 -1.03
C GLY A 157 7.20 13.08 -0.01
N ASP A 158 8.39 13.50 -0.47
CA ASP A 158 9.62 13.58 0.33
C ASP A 158 10.28 14.96 0.12
N PRO A 159 10.45 15.80 1.16
CA PRO A 159 10.03 15.53 2.53
C PRO A 159 8.51 15.62 2.71
N PRO A 160 7.93 14.84 3.67
CA PRO A 160 6.49 14.78 3.95
C PRO A 160 5.87 16.12 4.41
N GLU A 161 6.70 17.16 4.57
CA GLU A 161 6.33 18.53 4.94
C GLU A 161 5.95 19.39 3.72
N VAL A 162 6.22 18.94 2.49
CA VAL A 162 6.06 19.74 1.26
C VAL A 162 4.68 19.62 0.63
N HIS A 163 3.85 18.66 1.05
CA HIS A 163 2.53 18.41 0.46
C HIS A 163 1.37 18.82 1.38
N ASN A 164 1.37 20.07 1.84
CA ASN A 164 0.19 20.71 2.45
C ASN A 164 -0.89 21.07 1.40
N SER A 165 -1.15 20.18 0.44
CA SER A 165 -2.23 20.40 -0.52
C SER A 165 -3.56 20.10 0.17
N PRO A 166 -4.52 21.04 0.21
CA PRO A 166 -5.84 20.77 0.75
C PRO A 166 -6.47 19.61 -0.01
N ALA A 167 -7.07 18.66 0.71
CA ALA A 167 -7.65 17.46 0.10
C ALA A 167 -8.80 17.84 -0.86
N PRO A 168 -8.63 17.65 -2.20
CA PRO A 168 -9.66 18.06 -3.16
C PRO A 168 -10.76 17.01 -3.30
N TYR A 169 -10.48 15.77 -2.90
CA TYR A 169 -11.40 14.65 -2.90
C TYR A 169 -11.57 14.15 -1.47
N ILE A 170 -12.82 13.95 -1.06
CA ILE A 170 -13.19 13.51 0.27
C ILE A 170 -14.32 12.50 0.13
N LEU A 171 -14.19 11.36 0.81
CA LEU A 171 -15.20 10.31 0.84
C LEU A 171 -15.42 9.80 2.27
N TRP A 172 -15.74 10.72 3.19
CA TRP A 172 -16.10 10.36 4.57
C TRP A 172 -17.34 9.48 4.61
N HIS A 173 -17.36 8.52 5.52
CA HIS A 173 -18.56 7.79 5.87
C HIS A 173 -19.63 8.73 6.45
N SER A 174 -20.90 8.32 6.37
CA SER A 174 -21.99 9.08 6.98
C SER A 174 -21.74 9.29 8.49
N GLY A 175 -21.67 10.55 8.91
CA GLY A 175 -21.38 10.93 10.30
C GLY A 175 -19.89 11.05 10.64
N GLU A 176 -19.00 10.91 9.66
CA GLU A 176 -17.57 11.21 9.78
C GLU A 176 -17.25 12.59 9.12
N PRO A 177 -16.17 13.28 9.54
CA PRO A 177 -15.29 12.98 10.67
C PRO A 177 -15.96 13.34 12.02
N ASN A 178 -15.88 12.47 13.03
CA ASN A 178 -16.55 12.68 14.33
C ASN A 178 -15.60 12.91 15.52
N GLU A 179 -14.29 12.84 15.33
CA GLU A 179 -13.27 13.09 16.37
C GLU A 179 -12.71 14.51 16.31
N LEU A 180 -13.36 15.44 15.59
CA LEU A 180 -12.86 16.81 15.31
C LEU A 180 -12.51 17.64 16.56
N SER A 181 -13.05 17.32 17.73
CA SER A 181 -12.75 18.01 19.00
C SER A 181 -11.49 17.48 19.71
N HIS A 182 -10.90 16.39 19.23
CA HIS A 182 -9.72 15.79 19.84
C HIS A 182 -8.51 16.75 19.74
N PRO A 183 -7.78 17.02 20.86
CA PRO A 183 -6.69 18.00 20.86
C PRO A 183 -5.45 17.57 20.08
N GLY A 184 -5.28 16.27 19.84
CA GLY A 184 -4.18 15.72 19.03
C GLY A 184 -4.51 15.65 17.55
N GLY A 185 -3.52 15.23 16.76
CA GLY A 185 -3.71 14.97 15.34
C GLY A 185 -4.67 13.81 15.07
N LEU A 186 -5.39 13.90 13.96
CA LEU A 186 -6.27 12.85 13.45
C LEU A 186 -5.71 12.33 12.12
N CYS A 187 -5.89 11.05 11.84
CA CYS A 187 -5.64 10.46 10.54
C CYS A 187 -6.91 9.82 9.98
N ALA A 188 -6.97 9.66 8.67
CA ALA A 188 -8.06 8.92 8.04
C ALA A 188 -7.69 7.44 7.86
N VAL A 189 -8.70 6.59 7.95
CA VAL A 189 -8.62 5.18 7.55
C VAL A 189 -9.71 4.90 6.52
N ILE A 190 -9.41 4.07 5.53
CA ILE A 190 -10.38 3.55 4.58
C ILE A 190 -10.83 2.17 5.03
N LYS A 191 -12.13 1.86 4.95
CA LYS A 191 -12.65 0.51 5.22
C LYS A 191 -12.96 -0.23 3.94
N SER A 192 -12.72 -1.54 3.93
CA SER A 192 -13.05 -2.38 2.77
C SER A 192 -14.54 -2.60 2.58
N ALA A 193 -15.33 -2.50 3.65
CA ALA A 193 -16.77 -2.74 3.62
C ALA A 193 -17.55 -1.76 2.74
N ASP A 194 -17.17 -0.47 2.76
CA ASP A 194 -17.87 0.62 2.08
C ASP A 194 -16.93 1.44 1.17
N GLY A 195 -15.61 1.35 1.35
CA GLY A 195 -14.63 2.19 0.64
C GLY A 195 -14.59 3.63 1.16
N GLU A 196 -15.32 3.92 2.23
CA GLU A 196 -15.46 5.24 2.83
C GLU A 196 -14.46 5.43 3.98
N TRP A 197 -14.26 6.68 4.36
CA TRP A 197 -13.21 7.09 5.27
C TRP A 197 -13.75 7.39 6.66
N TYR A 198 -12.92 7.13 7.67
CA TYR A 198 -13.24 7.36 9.07
C TYR A 198 -12.06 8.06 9.75
N ASP A 199 -12.32 9.03 10.63
CA ASP A 199 -11.23 9.69 11.35
C ASP A 199 -10.80 8.89 12.59
N ARG A 200 -9.51 8.93 12.89
CA ARG A 200 -8.89 8.20 13.99
C ARG A 200 -7.84 9.07 14.66
N LYS A 201 -7.72 8.90 15.97
CA LYS A 201 -6.68 9.57 16.77
C LYS A 201 -5.31 9.03 16.36
N ILE A 202 -4.40 9.91 15.95
CA ILE A 202 -2.99 9.55 15.75
C ILE A 202 -2.43 9.18 17.13
N SER A 203 -2.35 7.89 17.39
CA SER A 203 -1.94 7.34 18.68
C SER A 203 -1.10 6.07 18.47
N GLN A 204 -0.15 5.83 19.36
CA GLN A 204 0.82 4.73 19.18
C GLN A 204 0.21 3.32 19.31
N GLY A 205 -1.01 3.19 19.82
CA GLY A 205 -1.68 1.89 19.97
C GLY A 205 -2.50 1.43 18.76
N GLN A 206 -2.61 2.27 17.73
CA GLN A 206 -3.49 2.03 16.59
C GLN A 206 -2.73 1.42 15.42
N VAL A 207 -2.58 0.10 15.44
CA VAL A 207 -1.87 -0.68 14.41
C VAL A 207 -2.84 -1.15 13.33
N ARG A 208 -2.52 -0.88 12.06
CA ARG A 208 -3.29 -1.31 10.89
C ARG A 208 -2.38 -1.68 9.72
N PRO A 209 -2.90 -2.41 8.72
CA PRO A 209 -2.23 -2.58 7.44
C PRO A 209 -1.76 -1.26 6.83
N LEU A 210 -0.55 -1.27 6.32
CA LEU A 210 0.11 -0.14 5.67
C LEU A 210 0.23 -0.41 4.18
N LEU A 211 -0.70 0.20 3.43
CA LEU A 211 -0.67 0.22 1.96
C LEU A 211 0.11 1.46 1.51
N CYS A 212 1.18 1.24 0.77
CA CYS A 212 1.94 2.31 0.16
C CYS A 212 1.56 2.44 -1.32
N MET A 213 1.74 3.63 -1.86
CA MET A 213 1.63 3.92 -3.29
C MET A 213 2.93 4.54 -3.81
N TYR A 214 3.19 4.41 -5.12
CA TYR A 214 4.37 4.99 -5.77
C TYR A 214 4.11 5.23 -7.26
N PRO A 215 4.78 6.21 -7.89
CA PRO A 215 4.66 6.43 -9.33
C PRO A 215 5.35 5.32 -10.12
N LEU A 216 4.68 4.82 -11.14
CA LEU A 216 5.24 3.96 -12.18
C LEU A 216 5.90 4.86 -13.23
N GLN A 217 7.18 4.59 -13.53
CA GLN A 217 7.96 5.26 -14.58
C GLN A 217 7.64 4.71 -15.97
#